data_AF-A0A7D9H662-F1
#
_entry.id   AF-A0A7D9H662-F1
#
_cell.length_a   1.000
_cell.length_b   1.000
_cell.length_c   1.000
_cell.angle_alpha   90.00
_cell.angle_beta   90.00
_cell.angle_gamma   90.00
#
_symmetry.space_group_name_H-M   'P 1'
#
loop_
_entity.id
_entity.type
_entity.pdbx_description
1 polymer ?
#
loop_
_entity_poly.entity_id
_entity_poly.type
_entity_poly.pdbx_seq_one_letter_code
_entity_poly.pdbx_strand_id
1 'polypeptide(L)'
;TNDFLIDKPVFSKIADSFWKFIKGSELIMHNAEFDIGFLDYEFSICNRKNHIGPVKSNCKIIDTLKLAIKLHPGQRNSIDKLCKRYNIDNIDNRHGALLDAEILAEIYL
;
A
#
# COMPACT_ATOMS: atom_id res chain seq x y z
N THR A 1 10.27 6.76 16.35
CA THR A 1 10.84 5.65 17.13
C THR A 1 9.73 4.67 17.48
N ASN A 2 10.05 3.50 18.03
CA ASN A 2 9.01 2.55 18.49
C ASN A 2 8.06 3.20 19.52
N ASP A 3 8.54 4.20 20.27
CA ASP A 3 7.74 4.93 21.27
C ASP A 3 6.48 5.58 20.69
N PHE A 4 6.53 6.03 19.43
CA PHE A 4 5.38 6.63 18.74
C PHE A 4 4.21 5.64 18.53
N LEU A 5 4.51 4.34 18.50
CA LEU A 5 3.55 3.27 18.22
C LEU A 5 2.94 2.67 19.49
N ILE A 6 3.48 2.97 20.68
CA ILE A 6 3.09 2.32 21.95
C ILE A 6 1.61 2.52 22.28
N ASP A 7 1.08 3.72 22.03
CA ASP A 7 -0.30 4.11 22.33
C ASP A 7 -1.26 3.85 21.16
N LYS A 8 -0.76 3.32 20.03
CA LYS A 8 -1.54 3.11 18.81
C LYS A 8 -2.23 1.74 18.84
N PRO A 9 -3.42 1.61 18.24
CA PRO A 9 -4.13 0.33 18.24
C PRO A 9 -3.34 -0.73 17.45
N VAL A 10 -3.32 -1.96 17.97
CA VAL A 10 -2.86 -3.12 17.21
C VAL A 10 -3.83 -3.43 16.06
N PHE A 11 -3.36 -4.14 15.02
CA PHE A 11 -4.14 -4.41 13.82
C PHE A 11 -5.50 -5.08 14.11
N SER A 12 -5.55 -6.03 15.05
CA SER A 12 -6.79 -6.73 15.43
C SER A 12 -7.91 -5.81 15.94
N LYS A 13 -7.58 -4.60 16.42
CA LYS A 13 -8.56 -3.59 16.85
C LYS A 13 -9.16 -2.80 15.69
N ILE A 14 -8.50 -2.76 14.54
CA ILE A 14 -8.91 -1.98 13.36
C ILE A 14 -9.22 -2.87 12.14
N ALA A 15 -8.96 -4.17 12.21
CA ALA A 15 -9.05 -5.10 11.09
C ALA A 15 -10.42 -5.07 10.40
N ASP A 16 -11.52 -5.12 11.15
CA ASP A 16 -12.88 -5.12 10.58
C ASP A 16 -13.20 -3.79 9.86
N SER A 17 -12.83 -2.64 10.44
CA SER A 17 -13.05 -1.33 9.81
C SER A 17 -12.18 -1.15 8.58
N PHE A 18 -10.92 -1.59 8.64
CA PHE A 18 -10.01 -1.51 7.51
C PHE A 18 -10.47 -2.42 6.37
N TRP A 19 -10.92 -3.65 6.69
CA TRP A 19 -11.49 -4.56 5.70
C TRP A 19 -12.71 -3.98 5.00
N LYS A 20 -13.65 -3.38 5.75
CA LYS A 20 -14.82 -2.70 5.17
C LYS A 20 -14.44 -1.56 4.23
N PHE A 21 -13.33 -0.88 4.52
CA PHE A 21 -12.84 0.24 3.70
C PHE A 21 -12.26 -0.24 2.35
N ILE A 22 -11.52 -1.36 2.33
CA ILE A 22 -10.82 -1.82 1.11
C ILE A 22 -11.56 -2.91 0.32
N LYS A 23 -12.51 -3.63 0.92
CA LYS A 23 -13.14 -4.78 0.27
C LYS A 23 -13.88 -4.36 -1.00
N GLY A 24 -13.60 -5.05 -2.11
CA GLY A 24 -14.24 -4.81 -3.40
C GLY A 24 -13.72 -3.58 -4.15
N SER A 25 -12.71 -2.88 -3.61
CA SER A 25 -12.07 -1.77 -4.30
C SER A 25 -10.94 -2.24 -5.21
N GLU A 26 -10.47 -1.30 -6.04
CA GLU A 26 -9.17 -1.42 -6.69
C GLU A 26 -8.09 -0.87 -5.76
N LEU A 27 -7.02 -1.63 -5.55
CA LEU A 27 -5.88 -1.29 -4.72
C LEU A 27 -4.68 -1.06 -5.61
N ILE A 28 -4.28 0.21 -5.70
CA ILE A 28 -3.10 0.66 -6.42
C ILE A 28 -1.96 0.71 -5.42
N MET A 29 -0.94 -0.12 -5.64
CA MET A 29 0.20 -0.30 -4.73
C MET A 29 1.49 -0.33 -5.53
N HIS A 30 2.62 -0.01 -4.89
CA HIS A 30 3.93 -0.10 -5.50
C HIS A 30 4.69 -1.28 -4.90
N ASN A 31 4.98 -2.31 -5.71
CA ASN A 31 5.44 -3.61 -5.21
C ASN A 31 4.36 -4.33 -4.36
N ALA A 32 3.16 -4.44 -4.92
CA ALA A 32 1.94 -4.89 -4.23
C ALA A 32 2.08 -6.25 -3.49
N GLU A 33 2.97 -7.13 -3.94
CA GLU A 33 3.21 -8.43 -3.29
C GLU A 33 3.66 -8.28 -1.82
N PHE A 34 4.39 -7.20 -1.50
CA PHE A 34 4.83 -6.92 -0.14
C PHE A 34 3.64 -6.59 0.77
N ASP A 35 2.88 -5.54 0.45
CA ASP A 35 1.75 -5.07 1.26
C ASP A 35 0.66 -6.13 1.37
N ILE A 36 0.31 -6.81 0.27
CA ILE A 36 -0.70 -7.89 0.27
C ILE A 36 -0.24 -9.05 1.15
N GLY A 37 1.05 -9.40 1.13
CA GLY A 37 1.59 -10.46 1.99
C GLY A 37 1.38 -10.15 3.47
N PHE A 38 1.66 -8.92 3.89
CA PHE A 38 1.41 -8.46 5.27
C PHE A 38 -0.08 -8.45 5.61
N LEU A 39 -0.91 -7.87 4.74
CA LEU A 39 -2.35 -7.77 4.99
C LEU A 39 -3.01 -9.15 5.07
N ASP A 40 -2.74 -10.05 4.13
CA ASP A 40 -3.31 -11.40 4.12
C ASP A 40 -2.87 -12.19 5.35
N TYR A 41 -1.61 -12.05 5.76
CA TYR A 41 -1.09 -12.67 6.98
C TYR A 41 -1.80 -12.14 8.23
N GLU A 42 -1.86 -10.82 8.41
CA GLU A 42 -2.50 -10.18 9.57
C GLU A 42 -4.01 -10.47 9.64
N PHE A 43 -4.69 -10.45 8.49
CA PHE A 43 -6.08 -10.88 8.41
C PHE A 43 -6.23 -12.34 8.80
N SER A 44 -5.35 -13.24 8.37
CA SER A 44 -5.41 -14.67 8.74
C SER A 44 -5.32 -14.90 10.25
N ILE A 45 -4.51 -14.11 10.97
CA ILE A 45 -4.38 -14.18 12.44
C ILE A 45 -5.67 -13.69 13.12
N CYS A 46 -6.26 -12.62 12.60
CA CYS A 46 -7.47 -12.00 13.15
C CYS A 46 -8.75 -12.80 12.83
N ASN A 47 -8.73 -13.65 11.80
CA ASN A 47 -9.90 -14.29 11.22
C ASN A 47 -10.42 -15.47 12.07
N ARG A 48 -11.07 -15.17 13.21
CA ARG A 48 -11.73 -16.18 14.06
C ARG A 48 -13.26 -16.26 13.90
N LYS A 49 -13.92 -15.26 13.29
CA LYS A 49 -15.40 -15.23 13.17
C LYS A 49 -16.00 -14.53 11.93
N ASN A 50 -15.30 -13.58 11.28
CA ASN A 50 -15.92 -12.64 10.33
C ASN A 50 -15.59 -12.85 8.82
N HIS A 51 -14.87 -13.92 8.45
CA HIS A 51 -14.44 -14.17 7.05
C HIS A 51 -13.81 -12.94 6.39
N ILE A 52 -12.78 -12.38 7.04
CA ILE A 52 -11.99 -11.25 6.52
C ILE A 52 -10.80 -11.76 5.71
N GLY A 53 -10.50 -11.09 4.60
CA GLY A 53 -9.46 -11.51 3.67
C GLY A 53 -9.80 -12.78 2.85
N PRO A 54 -8.84 -13.27 2.04
CA PRO A 54 -7.61 -12.57 1.67
C PRO A 54 -7.91 -11.40 0.73
N VAL A 55 -7.16 -10.31 0.87
CA VAL A 55 -7.19 -9.12 -0.01
C VAL A 55 -7.03 -9.55 -1.46
N LYS A 56 -6.09 -10.46 -1.75
CA LYS A 56 -5.80 -10.94 -3.10
C LYS A 56 -7.01 -11.54 -3.84
N SER A 57 -8.01 -12.06 -3.11
CA SER A 57 -9.22 -12.67 -3.70
C SER A 57 -10.45 -11.76 -3.68
N ASN A 58 -10.38 -10.61 -3.00
CA ASN A 58 -11.55 -9.76 -2.76
C ASN A 58 -11.37 -8.31 -3.26
N CYS A 59 -10.17 -7.96 -3.72
CA CYS A 59 -9.85 -6.64 -4.27
C CYS A 59 -9.16 -6.81 -5.63
N LYS A 60 -9.33 -5.82 -6.50
CA LYS A 60 -8.56 -5.76 -7.75
C LYS A 60 -7.20 -5.13 -7.46
N ILE A 61 -6.10 -5.75 -7.86
CA ILE A 61 -4.76 -5.27 -7.53
C ILE A 61 -4.09 -4.68 -8.77
N ILE A 62 -3.61 -3.44 -8.64
CA ILE A 62 -2.73 -2.79 -9.61
C ILE A 62 -1.36 -2.59 -8.95
N ASP A 63 -0.36 -3.26 -9.50
CA ASP A 63 1.04 -3.08 -9.10
C ASP A 63 1.73 -2.09 -10.03
N THR A 64 1.90 -0.86 -9.53
CA THR A 64 2.54 0.24 -10.25
C THR A 64 4.01 -0.01 -10.52
N LEU A 65 4.70 -0.85 -9.75
CA LEU A 65 6.09 -1.23 -10.07
C LEU A 65 6.13 -2.05 -11.36
N LYS A 66 5.20 -2.99 -11.52
CA LYS A 66 5.07 -3.78 -12.76
C LYS A 66 4.70 -2.90 -13.95
N LEU A 67 3.88 -1.87 -13.75
CA LEU A 67 3.59 -0.87 -14.78
C LEU A 67 4.83 -0.04 -15.13
N ALA A 68 5.55 0.47 -14.12
CA ALA A 68 6.76 1.26 -14.31
C ALA A 68 7.87 0.48 -15.01
N ILE A 69 8.04 -0.83 -14.71
CA ILE A 69 9.01 -1.70 -15.41
C ILE A 69 8.69 -1.81 -16.91
N LYS A 70 7.41 -1.89 -17.27
CA LYS A 70 6.98 -1.95 -18.68
C LYS A 70 7.20 -0.61 -19.39
N LEU A 71 6.94 0.51 -18.72
CA LEU A 71 7.08 1.85 -19.29
C LEU A 71 8.55 2.30 -19.37
N HIS A 72 9.36 1.95 -18.37
CA HIS A 72 10.76 2.37 -18.23
C HIS A 72 11.68 1.14 -18.05
N PRO A 73 11.81 0.30 -19.10
CA PRO A 73 12.59 -0.94 -19.02
C PRO A 73 14.07 -0.65 -18.74
N GLY A 74 14.66 -1.45 -17.84
CA GLY A 74 16.08 -1.34 -17.46
C GLY A 74 16.41 -0.15 -16.54
N GLN A 75 15.43 0.62 -16.11
CA GLN A 75 15.64 1.79 -15.26
C GLN A 75 15.22 1.53 -13.81
N ARG A 76 15.70 2.37 -12.89
CA ARG A 76 15.26 2.32 -11.49
C ARG A 76 13.84 2.89 -11.40
N ASN A 77 12.91 2.07 -10.90
CA ASN A 77 11.48 2.38 -10.85
C ASN A 77 10.95 2.52 -9.42
N SER A 78 11.78 2.95 -8.46
CA SER A 78 11.29 3.31 -7.13
C SER A 78 10.47 4.60 -7.18
N ILE A 79 9.58 4.80 -6.20
CA ILE A 79 8.76 6.02 -6.06
C ILE A 79 9.62 7.28 -6.24
N ASP A 80 10.74 7.43 -5.52
CA ASP A 80 11.66 8.57 -5.66
C ASP A 80 12.15 8.84 -7.09
N LYS A 81 12.38 7.77 -7.86
CA LYS A 81 12.88 7.87 -9.24
C LYS A 81 11.76 8.22 -10.20
N LEU A 82 10.55 7.77 -9.92
CA LEU A 82 9.36 8.13 -10.66
C LEU A 82 8.97 9.59 -10.39
N CYS A 83 9.03 10.08 -9.13
CA CYS A 83 8.80 11.49 -8.83
C CYS A 83 9.73 12.41 -9.64
N LYS A 84 11.04 12.11 -9.62
CA LYS A 84 12.03 12.88 -10.40
C LYS A 84 11.79 12.82 -11.90
N ARG A 85 11.26 11.71 -12.41
CA ARG A 85 10.98 11.54 -13.84
C ARG A 85 9.77 12.36 -14.27
N TYR A 86 8.74 12.39 -13.44
CA TYR A 86 7.47 13.04 -13.76
C TYR A 86 7.38 14.46 -13.23
N ASN A 87 8.49 15.02 -12.71
CA ASN A 87 8.55 16.36 -12.10
C ASN A 87 7.48 16.55 -11.02
N ILE A 88 7.26 15.51 -10.21
CA ILE A 88 6.38 15.57 -9.04
C ILE A 88 7.20 16.16 -7.89
N ASP A 89 6.78 17.35 -7.45
CA ASP A 89 7.41 18.03 -6.33
C ASP A 89 7.10 17.26 -5.05
N ASN A 90 8.12 16.58 -4.51
CA ASN A 90 8.02 15.98 -3.20
C ASN A 90 8.29 17.06 -2.14
N ILE A 91 7.28 17.92 -1.92
CA ILE A 91 7.39 19.17 -1.12
C ILE A 91 7.73 18.88 0.35
N ASP A 92 7.65 17.61 0.79
CA ASP A 92 7.86 17.26 2.17
C ASP A 92 8.89 16.15 2.38
N ASN A 93 9.95 16.45 3.14
CA ASN A 93 10.94 15.46 3.60
C ASN A 93 10.38 14.53 4.71
N ARG A 94 9.06 14.47 4.89
CA ARG A 94 8.39 13.61 5.86
C ARG A 94 8.18 12.22 5.28
N HIS A 95 9.02 11.26 5.63
CA HIS A 95 8.76 9.85 5.29
C HIS A 95 7.53 9.32 6.06
N GLY A 96 6.60 8.70 5.34
CA GLY A 96 5.44 8.03 5.94
C GLY A 96 4.48 7.48 4.90
N ALA A 97 3.78 6.40 5.24
CA ALA A 97 2.90 5.67 4.33
C ALA A 97 1.79 6.54 3.70
N LEU A 98 1.32 7.58 4.39
CA LEU A 98 0.32 8.51 3.84
C LEU A 98 0.91 9.36 2.71
N LEU A 99 2.10 9.94 2.90
CA LEU A 99 2.76 10.72 1.87
C LEU A 99 3.12 9.82 0.67
N ASP A 100 3.62 8.61 0.94
CA ASP A 100 3.94 7.65 -0.13
C ASP A 100 2.68 7.29 -0.95
N ALA A 101 1.50 7.20 -0.32
CA ALA A 101 0.23 6.93 -1.00
C ALA A 101 -0.25 8.13 -1.84
N GLU A 102 -0.09 9.36 -1.35
CA GLU A 102 -0.42 10.60 -2.08
C GLU A 102 0.47 10.75 -3.32
N ILE A 103 1.78 10.59 -3.15
CA ILE A 103 2.76 10.61 -4.24
C ILE A 103 2.47 9.51 -5.26
N LEU A 104 2.14 8.30 -4.79
CA LEU A 104 1.84 7.19 -5.68
C LEU A 104 0.60 7.47 -6.54
N ALA A 105 -0.40 8.16 -5.97
CA ALA A 105 -1.57 8.60 -6.72
C ALA A 105 -1.17 9.58 -7.84
N GLU A 106 -0.29 10.56 -7.55
CA GLU A 106 0.24 11.48 -8.57
C GLU A 106 1.09 10.77 -9.63
N ILE A 107 1.87 9.76 -9.26
CA ILE A 107 2.65 8.93 -10.20
C ILE A 107 1.74 8.11 -11.12
N TYR A 108 0.58 7.68 -10.61
CA TYR A 108 -0.35 6.81 -11.34
C TYR A 108 -1.21 7.57 -12.36
N LEU A 109 -1.57 8.82 -12.06
CA LEU A 109 -2.36 9.70 -12.93
C LEU A 109 -1.54 10.27 -14.10
#